data_AF-A0A354Q754-F1
#
_entry.id   AF-A0A354Q754-F1
#
_cell.length_a   1.000
_cell.length_b   1.000
_cell.length_c   1.000
_cell.angle_alpha   90.00
_cell.angle_beta   90.00
_cell.angle_gamma   90.00
#
_symmetry.space_group_name_H-M   'P 1'
#
loop_
_entity.id
_entity.type
_entity.pdbx_description
1 polymer ?
#
loop_
_entity_poly.entity_id
_entity_poly.type
_entity_poly.pdbx_seq_one_letter_code
_entity_poly.pdbx_strand_id
1 'polypeptide(L)'
;FEGKLEANNRWVQLAAMVPWQSFEKQYATLFSPDRGSPAKPFRMAFGALILKERLNCSDEELVEQIRENPYLQYFLGLVEFSNEAPFEASMMVHFRKRISLEMIGEVNESLVEGLRSNDNPPSDDEPPGGNLSAVIEKPATEGSASTKNTDNKGRLILDATCTPADITYPTDSKLLNEAREKSETLVDVLHAQCPKAKIKPRTYRKVARKKWLIFSKKRQHTHAQIRKINRSLLGYLGRNLKHLDKLIDQDGLQTLNRA
;
A
#
# COMPACT_ATOMS: atom_id res chain seq x y z
N PHE A 1 33.43 8.46 -17.31
CA PHE A 1 32.42 7.41 -17.07
C PHE A 1 31.44 7.44 -18.24
N GLU A 2 31.63 6.57 -19.23
CA GLU A 2 30.61 6.35 -20.26
C GLU A 2 29.49 5.52 -19.62
N GLY A 3 28.47 6.21 -19.12
CA GLY A 3 27.48 5.75 -18.15
C GLY A 3 26.51 4.68 -18.65
N LYS A 4 26.98 3.45 -18.86
CA LYS A 4 26.11 2.29 -19.04
C LYS A 4 25.84 1.65 -17.67
N LEU A 5 24.56 1.57 -17.30
CA LEU A 5 24.12 0.83 -16.13
C LEU A 5 24.27 -0.67 -16.39
N GLU A 6 24.72 -1.41 -15.37
CA GLU A 6 24.82 -2.86 -15.46
C GLU A 6 23.43 -3.50 -15.50
N ALA A 7 23.13 -4.24 -16.57
CA ALA A 7 21.84 -4.91 -16.75
C ALA A 7 21.55 -5.96 -15.66
N ASN A 8 22.60 -6.54 -15.06
CA ASN A 8 22.49 -7.53 -14.00
C ASN A 8 22.24 -6.92 -12.61
N ASN A 9 22.21 -5.59 -12.49
CA ASN A 9 21.93 -4.95 -11.22
C ASN A 9 20.49 -5.23 -10.79
N ARG A 10 20.30 -5.58 -9.51
CA ARG A 10 18.98 -5.89 -8.93
C ARG A 10 17.91 -4.83 -9.22
N TRP A 11 18.28 -3.55 -9.20
CA TRP A 11 17.32 -2.46 -9.42
C TRP A 11 16.94 -2.31 -10.89
N VAL A 12 17.88 -2.58 -11.80
CA VAL A 12 17.62 -2.56 -13.25
C VAL A 12 16.68 -3.70 -13.63
N GLN A 13 16.91 -4.90 -13.08
CA GLN A 13 16.02 -6.05 -13.27
C GLN A 13 14.63 -5.79 -12.68
N LEU A 14 14.54 -5.28 -11.45
CA LEU A 14 13.25 -4.95 -10.83
C LEU A 14 12.50 -3.87 -11.62
N ALA A 15 13.20 -2.88 -12.18
CA ALA A 15 12.59 -1.88 -13.05
C ALA A 15 11.99 -2.49 -14.32
N ALA A 16 12.57 -3.57 -14.86
CA ALA A 16 12.04 -4.24 -16.04
C ALA A 16 10.80 -5.10 -15.76
N MET A 17 10.66 -5.64 -14.54
CA MET A 17 9.55 -6.52 -14.16
C MET A 17 8.23 -5.77 -13.92
N VAL A 18 8.30 -4.53 -13.43
CA VAL A 18 7.09 -3.79 -13.03
C VAL A 18 6.43 -3.12 -14.24
N PRO A 19 5.12 -3.32 -14.48
CA PRO A 19 4.40 -2.76 -15.62
C PRO A 19 4.03 -1.28 -15.44
N TRP A 20 5.03 -0.38 -15.42
CA TRP A 20 4.85 1.03 -15.09
C TRP A 20 3.81 1.77 -15.95
N GLN A 21 3.80 1.53 -17.27
CA GLN A 21 2.96 2.28 -18.21
C GLN A 21 1.47 2.04 -18.03
N SER A 22 1.08 0.83 -17.62
CA SER A 22 -0.32 0.45 -17.42
C SER A 22 -0.96 1.26 -16.28
N PHE A 23 -0.21 1.46 -15.20
CA PHE A 23 -0.68 2.12 -13.99
C PHE A 23 -0.49 3.65 -14.00
N GLU A 24 0.35 4.19 -14.87
CA GLU A 24 0.52 5.66 -15.01
C GLU A 24 -0.81 6.35 -15.36
N LYS A 25 -1.62 5.76 -16.25
CA LYS A 25 -2.93 6.31 -16.64
C LYS A 25 -3.90 6.34 -15.46
N GLN A 26 -4.00 5.24 -14.70
CA GLN A 26 -4.86 5.16 -13.53
C GLN A 26 -4.42 6.18 -12.48
N TYR A 27 -3.12 6.26 -12.21
CA TYR A 27 -2.56 7.21 -11.26
C TYR A 27 -2.82 8.67 -11.66
N ALA A 28 -2.70 9.00 -12.95
CA ALA A 28 -2.97 10.34 -13.47
C ALA A 28 -4.41 10.81 -13.23
N THR A 29 -5.39 9.90 -13.18
CA THR A 29 -6.81 10.26 -12.90
C THR A 29 -7.02 10.84 -11.49
N LEU A 30 -6.10 10.59 -10.56
CA LEU A 30 -6.15 11.13 -9.20
C LEU A 30 -5.79 12.62 -9.13
N PHE A 31 -5.32 13.20 -10.24
CA PHE A 31 -4.87 14.59 -10.32
C PHE A 31 -5.81 15.44 -11.15
N SER A 32 -5.93 16.71 -10.76
CA SER A 32 -6.64 17.70 -11.58
C SER A 32 -5.73 18.18 -12.71
N PRO A 33 -6.19 18.20 -13.97
CA PRO A 33 -5.37 18.61 -15.11
C PRO A 33 -5.05 20.12 -15.09
N ASP A 34 -5.88 20.93 -14.44
CA ASP A 34 -5.90 22.38 -14.62
C ASP A 34 -5.43 23.15 -13.37
N ARG A 35 -5.25 22.46 -12.23
CA ARG A 35 -4.96 23.10 -10.94
C ARG A 35 -3.97 22.30 -10.10
N GLY A 36 -2.87 22.95 -9.73
CA GLY A 36 -1.91 22.46 -8.75
C GLY A 36 -0.47 22.45 -9.25
N SER A 37 0.45 21.98 -8.42
CA SER A 37 1.80 21.64 -8.86
C SER A 37 1.77 20.40 -9.75
N PRO A 38 2.68 20.29 -10.73
CA PRO A 38 2.76 19.12 -11.60
C PRO A 38 2.94 17.85 -10.77
N ALA A 39 2.14 16.84 -11.07
CA ALA A 39 2.23 15.55 -10.41
C ALA A 39 3.55 14.86 -10.77
N LYS A 40 4.14 14.17 -9.79
CA LYS A 40 5.27 13.28 -10.05
C LYS A 40 4.73 12.00 -10.72
N PRO A 41 5.48 11.37 -11.64
CA PRO A 41 5.02 10.19 -12.36
C PRO A 41 4.80 9.01 -11.41
N PHE A 42 3.91 8.09 -11.79
CA PHE A 42 3.60 6.89 -10.99
C PHE A 42 4.86 6.08 -10.68
N ARG A 43 5.73 5.89 -11.68
CA ARG A 43 6.99 5.17 -11.51
C ARG A 43 7.88 5.74 -10.39
N MET A 44 7.91 7.06 -10.24
CA MET A 44 8.65 7.70 -9.15
C MET A 44 7.96 7.50 -7.81
N ALA A 45 6.65 7.73 -7.73
CA ALA A 45 5.89 7.60 -6.49
C ALA A 45 5.88 6.17 -5.95
N PHE A 46 5.51 5.20 -6.79
CA PHE A 46 5.45 3.78 -6.44
C PHE A 46 6.85 3.18 -6.28
N GLY A 47 7.79 3.54 -7.15
CA GLY A 47 9.18 3.13 -7.02
C GLY A 47 9.79 3.59 -5.69
N ALA A 48 9.53 4.82 -5.26
CA ALA A 48 10.01 5.31 -3.96
C ALA A 48 9.45 4.50 -2.78
N LEU A 49 8.19 4.05 -2.85
CA LEU A 49 7.59 3.16 -1.84
C LEU A 49 8.27 1.78 -1.83
N ILE A 50 8.56 1.21 -3.00
CA ILE A 50 9.30 -0.07 -3.09
C ILE A 50 10.70 0.08 -2.51
N LEU A 51 11.42 1.14 -2.87
CA LEU A 51 12.77 1.41 -2.35
C LEU A 51 12.76 1.55 -0.83
N LYS A 52 11.76 2.24 -0.29
CA LYS A 52 11.58 2.43 1.14
C LYS A 52 11.42 1.10 1.88
N GLU A 53 10.55 0.22 1.39
CA GLU A 53 10.32 -1.11 1.98
C GLU A 53 11.52 -2.06 1.80
N ARG A 54 12.30 -1.91 0.72
CA ARG A 54 13.48 -2.74 0.48
C ARG A 54 14.70 -2.32 1.28
N LEU A 55 14.87 -1.02 1.51
CA LEU A 55 16.03 -0.44 2.20
C LEU A 55 15.78 -0.24 3.70
N ASN A 56 14.52 -0.23 4.16
CA ASN A 56 14.15 -0.03 5.56
C ASN A 56 14.81 1.20 6.22
N CYS A 57 14.96 2.28 5.45
CA CYS A 57 15.55 3.54 5.90
C CYS A 57 14.49 4.60 6.22
N SER A 58 14.87 5.78 6.73
CA SER A 58 13.93 6.89 6.96
C SER A 58 13.50 7.57 5.64
N ASP A 59 12.45 8.40 5.64
CA ASP A 59 12.00 9.06 4.40
C ASP A 59 13.04 10.08 3.90
N GLU A 60 13.77 10.70 4.83
CA GLU A 60 14.86 11.63 4.53
C GLU A 60 16.09 10.89 4.00
N GLU A 61 16.47 9.78 4.66
CA GLU A 61 17.60 8.96 4.25
C GLU A 61 17.38 8.35 2.86
N LEU A 62 16.15 7.91 2.54
CA LEU A 62 15.80 7.42 1.21
C LEU A 62 16.11 8.45 0.12
N VAL A 63 15.79 9.72 0.35
CA VAL A 63 15.99 10.79 -0.63
C VAL A 63 17.48 11.01 -0.87
N GLU A 64 18.31 11.01 0.16
CA GLU A 64 19.77 11.11 0.00
C GLU A 64 20.35 9.87 -0.69
N GLN A 65 19.90 8.65 -0.34
CA GLN A 65 20.31 7.43 -1.02
C GLN A 65 19.98 7.46 -2.52
N ILE A 66 18.80 7.97 -2.89
CA ILE A 66 18.41 8.14 -4.29
C ILE A 66 19.30 9.17 -4.98
N ARG A 67 19.59 10.29 -4.32
CA ARG A 67 20.46 11.35 -4.85
C ARG A 67 21.87 10.84 -5.14
N GLU A 68 22.42 10.00 -4.26
CA GLU A 68 23.79 9.50 -4.38
C GLU A 68 23.94 8.31 -5.35
N ASN A 69 22.85 7.59 -5.65
CA ASN A 69 22.92 6.31 -6.37
C ASN A 69 22.25 6.32 -7.76
N PRO A 70 23.03 6.21 -8.86
CA PRO A 70 22.50 6.16 -10.22
C PRO A 70 21.49 5.03 -10.49
N TYR A 71 21.64 3.87 -9.84
CA TYR A 71 20.74 2.74 -10.03
C TYR A 71 19.35 3.01 -9.44
N LEU A 72 19.28 3.72 -8.32
CA LEU A 72 18.01 4.10 -7.70
C LEU A 72 17.29 5.17 -8.52
N GLN A 73 18.03 6.14 -9.07
CA GLN A 73 17.49 7.13 -9.99
C GLN A 73 16.90 6.49 -11.25
N TYR A 74 17.63 5.53 -11.83
CA TYR A 74 17.14 4.75 -12.95
C TYR A 74 15.88 3.97 -12.59
N PHE A 75 15.84 3.31 -11.43
CA PHE A 75 14.66 2.57 -10.97
C PHE A 75 13.40 3.45 -10.94
N LEU A 76 13.54 4.69 -10.45
CA LEU A 76 12.48 5.71 -10.40
C LEU A 76 12.10 6.31 -11.76
N GLY A 77 12.85 5.98 -12.83
CA GLY A 77 12.59 6.42 -14.20
C GLY A 77 13.26 7.73 -14.59
N LEU A 78 14.30 8.15 -13.88
CA LEU A 78 15.15 9.26 -14.32
C LEU A 78 16.05 8.79 -15.46
N VAL A 79 16.10 9.57 -16.53
CA VAL A 79 16.87 9.26 -17.75
C VAL A 79 18.36 9.55 -17.56
N GLU A 80 18.66 10.60 -16.79
CA GLU A 80 20.01 11.07 -16.53
C GLU A 80 20.25 11.10 -15.03
N PHE A 81 21.50 10.87 -14.64
CA PHE A 81 21.92 11.01 -13.26
C PHE A 81 22.00 12.49 -12.88
N SER A 82 21.36 12.86 -11.77
CA SER A 82 21.43 14.19 -11.18
C SER A 82 21.86 14.10 -9.72
N ASN A 83 22.71 15.03 -9.29
CA ASN A 83 23.11 15.19 -7.89
C ASN A 83 22.08 15.97 -7.06
N GLU A 84 20.88 16.20 -7.58
CA GLU A 84 19.78 16.88 -6.90
C GLU A 84 18.74 15.88 -6.37
N ALA A 85 18.11 16.20 -5.25
CA ALA A 85 17.02 15.39 -4.70
C ALA A 85 15.81 15.40 -5.66
N PRO A 86 15.32 14.22 -6.10
CA PRO A 86 14.23 14.16 -7.08
C PRO A 86 12.88 14.65 -6.53
N PHE A 87 12.72 14.61 -5.21
CA PHE A 87 11.56 15.13 -4.48
C PHE A 87 11.92 15.39 -3.01
N GLU A 88 11.12 16.20 -2.34
CA GLU A 88 11.22 16.46 -0.90
C GLU A 88 10.70 15.25 -0.09
N ALA A 89 11.34 14.90 1.03
CA ALA A 89 10.95 13.76 1.87
C ALA A 89 9.47 13.77 2.29
N SER A 90 8.87 14.95 2.47
CA SER A 90 7.44 15.10 2.80
C SER A 90 6.49 14.51 1.72
N MET A 91 6.96 14.37 0.48
CA MET A 91 6.22 13.74 -0.62
C MET A 91 5.93 12.27 -0.36
N MET A 92 6.75 11.55 0.43
CA MET A 92 6.51 10.16 0.79
C MET A 92 5.15 9.96 1.48
N VAL A 93 4.77 10.90 2.34
CA VAL A 93 3.45 10.89 3.01
C VAL A 93 2.32 11.05 1.99
N HIS A 94 2.53 11.84 0.94
CA HIS A 94 1.55 12.02 -0.12
C HIS A 94 1.47 10.79 -1.03
N PHE A 95 2.59 10.13 -1.32
CA PHE A 95 2.62 8.88 -2.09
C PHE A 95 1.85 7.77 -1.36
N ARG A 96 2.13 7.55 -0.07
CA ARG A 96 1.41 6.56 0.77
C ARG A 96 -0.11 6.80 0.85
N LYS A 97 -0.56 8.05 0.77
CA LYS A 97 -1.99 8.39 0.79
C LYS A 97 -2.68 8.21 -0.55
N ARG A 98 -1.94 8.37 -1.65
CA ARG A 98 -2.49 8.34 -3.02
C ARG A 98 -2.51 6.93 -3.59
N ILE A 99 -1.47 6.15 -3.29
CA ILE A 99 -1.36 4.76 -3.74
C ILE A 99 -2.07 3.91 -2.70
N SER A 100 -3.30 3.49 -3.02
CA SER A 100 -4.13 2.65 -2.14
C SER A 100 -3.62 1.21 -2.13
N LEU A 101 -4.00 0.45 -1.10
CA LEU A 101 -3.72 -0.98 -1.04
C LEU A 101 -4.35 -1.75 -2.22
N GLU A 102 -5.52 -1.30 -2.68
CA GLU A 102 -6.19 -1.84 -3.88
C GLU A 102 -5.29 -1.69 -5.12
N MET A 103 -4.75 -0.48 -5.37
CA MET A 103 -3.83 -0.24 -6.50
C MET A 103 -2.56 -1.08 -6.39
N ILE A 104 -2.02 -1.26 -5.18
CA ILE A 104 -0.85 -2.13 -4.94
C ILE A 104 -1.21 -3.60 -5.26
N GLY A 105 -2.40 -4.04 -4.86
CA GLY A 105 -2.92 -5.36 -5.17
C GLY A 105 -3.02 -5.60 -6.67
N GLU A 106 -3.62 -4.68 -7.41
CA GLU A 106 -3.74 -4.74 -8.88
C GLU A 106 -2.37 -4.82 -9.56
N VAL A 107 -1.39 -4.01 -9.11
CA VAL A 107 -0.01 -4.07 -9.63
C VAL A 107 0.61 -5.44 -9.38
N ASN A 108 0.42 -6.00 -8.19
CA ASN A 108 0.95 -7.31 -7.84
C ASN A 108 0.32 -8.43 -8.68
N GLU A 109 -1.00 -8.39 -8.89
CA GLU A 109 -1.71 -9.34 -9.76
C GLU A 109 -1.20 -9.27 -11.21
N SER A 110 -1.08 -8.06 -11.76
CA SER A 110 -0.56 -7.84 -13.11
C SER A 110 0.89 -8.32 -13.25
N LEU A 111 1.71 -8.13 -12.22
CA LEU A 111 3.09 -8.62 -12.20
C LEU A 111 3.14 -10.16 -12.20
N VAL A 112 2.30 -10.82 -11.40
CA VAL A 112 2.22 -12.29 -11.35
C VAL A 112 1.72 -12.87 -12.66
N GLU A 113 0.72 -12.25 -13.30
CA GLU A 113 0.21 -12.68 -14.61
C GLU A 113 1.28 -12.55 -15.71
N GLY A 114 2.04 -11.45 -15.70
CA GLY A 114 3.16 -11.24 -16.63
C GLY A 114 4.27 -12.29 -16.48
N LEU A 115 4.56 -12.73 -15.25
CA LEU A 115 5.52 -13.80 -15.00
C LEU A 115 5.01 -15.16 -15.49
N ARG A 116 3.74 -15.49 -15.17
CA ARG A 116 3.12 -16.76 -15.61
C ARG A 116 3.03 -16.88 -17.13
N SER A 117 2.84 -15.77 -17.84
CA SER A 117 2.75 -15.76 -19.31
C SER A 117 4.10 -15.99 -19.99
N ASN A 118 5.22 -15.68 -19.32
CA ASN A 118 6.56 -15.94 -19.82
C ASN A 118 7.02 -17.39 -19.54
N ASP A 119 6.41 -18.07 -18.58
CA ASP A 119 6.60 -19.49 -18.31
C ASP A 119 5.65 -20.34 -19.17
N ASN A 120 5.82 -20.33 -20.50
CA ASN A 120 5.27 -21.40 -21.32
C ASN A 120 6.12 -22.66 -21.07
N PRO A 121 5.55 -23.76 -20.53
CA PRO A 121 6.28 -25.03 -20.45
C PRO A 121 6.64 -25.49 -21.88
N PRO A 122 7.80 -26.13 -22.10
CA PRO A 122 8.11 -26.74 -23.37
C PRO A 122 6.97 -27.69 -23.78
N SER A 123 6.43 -27.51 -24.98
CA SER A 123 5.42 -28.39 -25.58
C SER A 123 5.93 -29.84 -25.56
N ASP A 124 5.23 -30.71 -24.85
CA ASP A 124 5.39 -32.16 -24.95
C ASP A 124 4.79 -32.63 -26.29
N ASP A 125 5.61 -32.75 -27.33
CA ASP A 125 5.24 -33.43 -28.59
C ASP A 125 6.39 -34.34 -29.07
N GLU A 126 6.41 -35.60 -28.62
CA GLU A 126 6.47 -36.84 -29.44
C GLU A 126 7.07 -38.08 -28.70
N PRO A 127 6.64 -39.32 -29.04
CA PRO A 127 6.74 -40.53 -28.21
C PRO A 127 8.04 -41.36 -28.43
N PRO A 128 8.31 -42.37 -27.57
CA PRO A 128 9.66 -42.87 -27.31
C PRO A 128 10.04 -44.13 -28.10
N GLY A 129 11.30 -44.21 -28.54
CA GLY A 129 11.89 -45.45 -29.05
C GLY A 129 13.40 -45.54 -28.84
N GLY A 130 13.87 -46.59 -28.16
CA GLY A 130 15.08 -47.31 -28.59
C GLY A 130 16.40 -47.11 -27.84
N ASN A 131 16.41 -47.39 -26.54
CA ASN A 131 17.37 -48.20 -25.76
C ASN A 131 18.91 -48.16 -26.02
N LEU A 132 19.65 -48.05 -24.90
CA LEU A 132 20.89 -48.73 -24.44
C LEU A 132 21.94 -47.69 -23.96
N SER A 133 22.66 -47.78 -22.84
CA SER A 133 22.71 -48.63 -21.64
C SER A 133 23.89 -48.10 -20.80
N ALA A 134 23.75 -47.89 -19.48
CA ALA A 134 24.76 -48.25 -18.46
C ALA A 134 24.37 -47.82 -17.01
N VAL A 135 23.81 -48.80 -16.26
CA VAL A 135 24.20 -49.23 -14.89
C VAL A 135 24.18 -48.15 -13.76
N ILE A 136 23.11 -48.05 -12.93
CA ILE A 136 22.79 -48.83 -11.69
C ILE A 136 23.56 -48.29 -10.45
N GLU A 137 23.00 -47.98 -9.26
CA GLU A 137 21.89 -48.57 -8.51
C GLU A 137 21.30 -47.60 -7.45
N LYS A 138 19.97 -47.57 -7.33
CA LYS A 138 19.20 -47.28 -6.09
C LYS A 138 19.00 -48.61 -5.33
N PRO A 139 18.54 -48.59 -4.08
CA PRO A 139 17.16 -49.08 -3.86
C PRO A 139 16.37 -48.04 -3.04
N ALA A 140 15.16 -47.61 -3.41
CA ALA A 140 13.89 -48.37 -3.50
C ALA A 140 13.51 -48.92 -2.09
N THR A 141 12.33 -48.71 -1.50
CA THR A 141 11.00 -48.58 -2.10
C THR A 141 10.00 -48.14 -1.01
N GLU A 142 9.01 -47.33 -1.41
CA GLU A 142 7.62 -47.27 -0.96
C GLU A 142 7.19 -46.93 0.49
N GLY A 143 6.22 -46.01 0.55
CA GLY A 143 4.96 -46.34 1.20
C GLY A 143 4.67 -45.65 2.53
N SER A 144 3.70 -44.73 2.48
CA SER A 144 2.68 -44.50 3.52
C SER A 144 3.11 -43.88 4.86
N ALA A 145 2.44 -42.77 5.17
CA ALA A 145 2.07 -42.29 6.50
C ALA A 145 3.03 -42.60 7.67
N SER A 146 3.79 -41.60 8.13
CA SER A 146 3.92 -41.35 9.57
C SER A 146 4.53 -39.98 9.86
N THR A 147 3.82 -39.25 10.70
CA THR A 147 4.34 -38.30 11.68
C THR A 147 5.68 -38.76 12.26
N LYS A 148 6.76 -38.02 12.01
CA LYS A 148 7.92 -38.01 12.91
C LYS A 148 8.47 -36.60 13.09
N ASN A 149 8.32 -36.15 14.33
CA ASN A 149 9.03 -35.05 14.97
C ASN A 149 10.48 -34.97 14.47
N THR A 150 10.86 -33.81 13.96
CA THR A 150 12.22 -33.33 14.14
C THR A 150 12.19 -32.48 15.41
N ASP A 151 12.83 -33.01 16.46
CA ASP A 151 13.18 -32.29 17.66
C ASP A 151 14.07 -31.09 17.29
N ASN A 152 13.47 -29.97 16.92
CA ASN A 152 14.18 -28.72 16.66
C ASN A 152 14.63 -28.13 18.01
N LYS A 153 15.65 -28.72 18.63
CA LYS A 153 16.23 -28.25 19.90
C LYS A 153 17.26 -27.16 19.61
N GLY A 154 16.77 -25.99 19.24
CA GLY A 154 17.54 -24.76 19.10
C GLY A 154 16.88 -23.62 19.88
N ARG A 155 17.67 -22.74 20.48
CA ARG A 155 17.15 -21.51 21.11
C ARG A 155 16.87 -20.50 20.02
N LEU A 156 15.60 -20.36 19.63
CA LEU A 156 15.14 -19.31 18.73
C LEU A 156 15.21 -17.96 19.47
N ILE A 157 16.18 -17.13 19.10
CA ILE A 157 16.23 -15.74 19.55
C ILE A 157 15.28 -14.96 18.63
N LEU A 158 14.03 -14.83 19.05
CA LEU A 158 13.07 -13.92 18.44
C LEU A 158 13.36 -12.52 18.97
N ASP A 159 14.01 -11.69 18.17
CA ASP A 159 14.13 -10.28 18.47
C ASP A 159 12.76 -9.62 18.28
N ALA A 160 12.04 -9.38 19.38
CA ALA A 160 10.69 -8.81 19.38
C ALA A 160 10.69 -7.28 19.19
N THR A 161 11.71 -6.74 18.51
CA THR A 161 11.87 -5.31 18.24
C THR A 161 11.47 -4.93 16.81
N CYS A 162 10.78 -5.81 16.08
CA CYS A 162 10.09 -5.45 14.84
C CYS A 162 8.75 -4.74 15.16
N THR A 163 8.83 -3.53 15.72
CA THR A 163 7.68 -2.64 15.73
C THR A 163 7.56 -2.00 14.34
N PRO A 164 6.44 -2.14 13.62
CA PRO A 164 6.26 -1.44 12.35
C PRO A 164 6.43 0.06 12.60
N ALA A 165 7.39 0.68 11.90
CA ALA A 165 7.79 2.07 12.11
C ALA A 165 6.64 3.08 11.82
N ASP A 166 5.61 2.63 11.10
CA ASP A 166 4.50 3.45 10.62
C ASP A 166 3.27 3.50 11.54
N ILE A 167 3.40 3.16 12.82
CA ILE A 167 2.32 3.40 13.79
C ILE A 167 2.46 4.82 14.34
N THR A 168 1.58 5.72 13.88
CA THR A 168 1.52 7.04 14.54
C THR A 168 1.08 6.87 16.00
N TYR A 169 1.75 7.57 16.93
CA TYR A 169 1.34 7.58 18.33
C TYR A 169 -0.16 7.93 18.48
N PRO A 170 -0.97 7.04 19.07
CA PRO A 170 -2.40 7.23 19.15
C PRO A 170 -2.69 8.29 20.22
N THR A 171 -3.37 9.37 19.81
CA THR A 171 -4.01 10.29 20.75
C THR A 171 -5.51 10.16 20.60
N ASP A 172 -6.25 10.21 21.70
CA ASP A 172 -7.72 10.10 21.71
C ASP A 172 -8.36 11.03 20.68
N SER A 173 -7.89 12.27 20.61
CA SER A 173 -8.43 13.27 19.68
C SER A 173 -8.23 12.88 18.22
N LYS A 174 -7.07 12.29 17.88
CA LYS A 174 -6.75 11.83 16.51
C LYS A 174 -7.56 10.59 16.15
N LEU A 175 -7.63 9.62 17.07
CA LEU A 175 -8.42 8.40 16.90
C LEU A 175 -9.91 8.75 16.70
N LEU A 176 -10.46 9.67 17.50
CA LEU A 176 -11.85 10.12 17.36
C LEU A 176 -12.10 10.85 16.04
N ASN A 177 -11.14 11.62 15.52
CA ASN A 177 -11.30 12.24 14.20
C ASN A 177 -11.24 11.20 13.07
N GLU A 178 -10.36 10.21 13.17
CA GLU A 178 -10.28 9.12 12.21
C GLU A 178 -11.57 8.28 12.21
N ALA A 179 -12.07 7.92 13.40
CA ALA A 179 -13.34 7.22 13.55
C ALA A 179 -14.51 8.03 12.98
N ARG A 180 -14.51 9.35 13.17
CA ARG A 180 -15.48 10.24 12.52
C ARG A 180 -15.37 10.14 11.01
N GLU A 181 -14.18 10.30 10.42
CA GLU A 181 -13.98 10.23 8.95
C GLU A 181 -14.46 8.89 8.39
N LYS A 182 -14.08 7.77 9.02
CA LYS A 182 -14.56 6.43 8.65
C LYS A 182 -16.08 6.26 8.78
N SER A 183 -16.70 6.79 9.84
CA SER A 183 -18.16 6.75 9.96
C SER A 183 -18.86 7.55 8.86
N GLU A 184 -18.25 8.65 8.41
CA GLU A 184 -18.81 9.49 7.35
C GLU A 184 -18.71 8.82 5.98
N THR A 185 -17.64 8.08 5.70
CA THR A 185 -17.49 7.29 4.47
C THR A 185 -18.46 6.11 4.47
N LEU A 186 -18.64 5.43 5.60
CA LEU A 186 -19.63 4.35 5.71
C LEU A 186 -21.06 4.84 5.42
N VAL A 187 -21.44 6.02 5.94
CA VAL A 187 -22.74 6.62 5.62
C VAL A 187 -22.87 6.90 4.12
N ASP A 188 -21.78 7.29 3.43
CA ASP A 188 -21.79 7.53 1.99
C ASP A 188 -21.94 6.25 1.18
N VAL A 189 -21.20 5.20 1.55
CA VAL A 189 -21.25 3.90 0.87
C VAL A 189 -22.64 3.29 1.00
N LEU A 190 -23.20 3.27 2.22
CA LEU A 190 -24.54 2.76 2.45
C LEU A 190 -25.59 3.58 1.68
N HIS A 191 -25.52 4.92 1.74
CA HIS A 191 -26.49 5.77 1.05
C HIS A 191 -26.42 5.66 -0.47
N ALA A 192 -25.22 5.52 -1.05
CA ALA A 192 -25.04 5.36 -2.50
C ALA A 192 -25.72 4.10 -3.05
N GLN A 193 -25.83 3.06 -2.22
CA GLN A 193 -26.45 1.79 -2.59
C GLN A 193 -27.98 1.80 -2.37
N CYS A 194 -28.55 2.81 -1.70
CA CYS A 194 -30.00 2.98 -1.53
C CYS A 194 -30.63 3.69 -2.74
N PRO A 195 -31.39 3.02 -3.64
CA PRO A 195 -31.94 3.67 -4.84
C PRO A 195 -33.27 4.40 -4.59
N LYS A 196 -33.63 4.70 -3.34
CA LYS A 196 -34.95 5.28 -3.01
C LYS A 196 -34.80 6.60 -2.29
N ALA A 197 -34.91 7.71 -3.03
CA ALA A 197 -35.38 9.07 -2.69
C ALA A 197 -35.34 9.57 -1.23
N LYS A 198 -34.45 9.05 -0.38
CA LYS A 198 -34.27 9.49 1.00
C LYS A 198 -33.13 10.49 1.02
N ILE A 199 -33.47 11.68 1.52
CA ILE A 199 -32.52 12.77 1.71
C ILE A 199 -31.36 12.25 2.55
N LYS A 200 -30.14 12.44 2.02
CA LYS A 200 -28.91 12.05 2.70
C LYS A 200 -28.91 12.60 4.14
N PRO A 201 -28.64 11.75 5.15
CA PRO A 201 -28.56 12.21 6.53
C PRO A 201 -27.58 13.38 6.66
N ARG A 202 -28.00 14.44 7.38
CA ARG A 202 -27.18 15.64 7.55
C ARG A 202 -25.92 15.32 8.34
N THR A 203 -24.78 15.36 7.68
CA THR A 203 -23.46 15.20 8.31
C THR A 203 -22.77 16.55 8.51
N TYR A 204 -22.06 16.71 9.63
CA TYR A 204 -21.34 17.94 9.97
C TYR A 204 -19.92 18.00 9.38
N ARG A 205 -19.65 17.40 8.22
CA ARG A 205 -18.29 17.22 7.66
C ARG A 205 -17.47 18.51 7.64
N LYS A 206 -18.03 19.55 7.03
CA LYS A 206 -17.37 20.87 6.89
C LYS A 206 -17.09 21.50 8.25
N VAL A 207 -18.05 21.42 9.17
CA VAL A 207 -17.95 22.02 10.52
C VAL A 207 -16.94 21.26 11.39
N ALA A 208 -17.01 19.94 11.39
CA ALA A 208 -16.11 19.07 12.13
C ALA A 208 -14.67 19.21 11.61
N ARG A 209 -14.47 19.19 10.28
CA ARG A 209 -13.16 19.41 9.65
C ARG A 209 -12.58 20.77 10.00
N LYS A 210 -13.37 21.85 9.94
CA LYS A 210 -12.90 23.19 10.32
C LYS A 210 -12.45 23.24 11.78
N LYS A 211 -13.24 22.66 12.70
CA LYS A 211 -12.87 22.58 14.13
C LYS A 211 -11.61 21.75 14.36
N TRP A 212 -11.48 20.61 13.68
CA TRP A 212 -10.31 19.75 13.74
C TRP A 212 -9.05 20.45 13.24
N LEU A 213 -9.12 21.16 12.10
CA LEU A 213 -7.99 21.91 11.55
C LEU A 213 -7.54 23.03 12.50
N ILE A 214 -8.47 23.76 13.11
CA ILE A 214 -8.12 24.80 14.10
C ILE A 214 -7.44 24.19 15.32
N PHE A 215 -7.91 23.02 15.77
CA PHE A 215 -7.29 22.30 16.87
C PHE A 215 -5.90 21.80 16.47
N SER A 216 -5.78 21.00 15.42
CA SER A 216 -4.55 20.35 14.97
C SER A 216 -3.43 21.33 14.58
N LYS A 217 -3.75 22.56 14.15
CA LYS A 217 -2.73 23.57 13.80
C LYS A 217 -2.08 24.24 15.01
N LYS A 218 -2.65 24.11 16.21
CA LYS A 218 -2.05 24.70 17.42
C LYS A 218 -0.90 23.83 17.90
N ARG A 219 0.25 24.47 18.19
CA ARG A 219 1.46 23.77 18.66
C ARG A 219 1.27 23.04 20.00
N GLN A 220 0.45 23.60 20.89
CA GLN A 220 0.13 22.99 22.19
C GLN A 220 -1.36 23.11 22.48
N HIS A 221 -1.88 22.14 23.24
CA HIS A 221 -3.29 22.07 23.61
C HIS A 221 -3.43 22.04 25.13
N THR A 222 -4.35 22.84 25.66
CA THR A 222 -4.69 22.76 27.08
C THR A 222 -5.67 21.61 27.32
N HIS A 223 -5.66 21.05 28.52
CA HIS A 223 -6.56 19.95 28.90
C HIS A 223 -8.05 20.30 28.69
N ALA A 224 -8.43 21.58 28.87
CA ALA A 224 -9.77 22.07 28.58
C ALA A 224 -10.10 22.04 27.08
N GLN A 225 -9.15 22.39 26.22
CA GLN A 225 -9.31 22.34 24.76
C GLN A 225 -9.44 20.90 24.27
N ILE A 226 -8.61 19.98 24.79
CA ILE A 226 -8.66 18.55 24.49
C ILE A 226 -10.04 17.97 24.86
N ARG A 227 -10.52 18.24 26.08
CA ARG A 227 -11.87 17.80 26.50
C ARG A 227 -12.98 18.36 25.62
N LYS A 228 -12.86 19.63 25.21
CA LYS A 228 -13.86 20.28 24.33
C LYS A 228 -13.89 19.64 22.94
N ILE A 229 -12.73 19.35 22.34
CA ILE A 229 -12.69 18.71 21.01
C ILE A 229 -13.20 17.27 21.10
N ASN A 230 -12.77 16.50 22.10
CA ASN A 230 -13.20 15.11 22.29
C ASN A 230 -14.72 15.04 22.47
N ARG A 231 -15.32 15.90 23.30
CA ARG A 231 -16.78 15.96 23.47
C ARG A 231 -17.49 16.29 22.17
N SER A 232 -16.93 17.18 21.35
CA SER A 232 -17.51 17.52 20.05
C SER A 232 -17.41 16.38 19.04
N LEU A 233 -16.26 15.69 18.98
CA LEU A 233 -16.01 14.55 18.09
C LEU A 233 -16.87 13.36 18.46
N LEU A 234 -16.96 13.01 19.75
CA LEU A 234 -17.88 11.98 20.25
C LEU A 234 -19.34 12.32 19.90
N GLY A 235 -19.72 13.59 20.00
CA GLY A 235 -21.05 14.03 19.58
C GLY A 235 -21.30 13.86 18.08
N TYR A 236 -20.31 14.11 17.23
CA TYR A 236 -20.44 13.88 15.78
C TYR A 236 -20.50 12.39 15.47
N LEU A 237 -19.59 11.60 16.06
CA LEU A 237 -19.55 10.15 15.91
C LEU A 237 -20.86 9.50 16.36
N GLY A 238 -21.38 9.86 17.53
CA GLY A 238 -22.64 9.31 18.05
C GLY A 238 -23.86 9.66 17.17
N ARG A 239 -23.84 10.78 16.43
CA ARG A 239 -24.88 11.07 15.43
C ARG A 239 -24.71 10.22 14.19
N ASN A 240 -23.47 10.09 13.70
CA ASN A 240 -23.18 9.26 12.53
C ASN A 240 -23.53 7.79 12.78
N LEU A 241 -23.20 7.25 13.96
CA LEU A 241 -23.59 5.90 14.37
C LEU A 241 -25.12 5.74 14.36
N LYS A 242 -25.88 6.68 14.94
CA LYS A 242 -27.35 6.65 14.86
C LYS A 242 -27.89 6.72 13.43
N HIS A 243 -27.18 7.36 12.51
CA HIS A 243 -27.55 7.36 11.09
C HIS A 243 -27.22 6.03 10.43
N LEU A 244 -26.08 5.44 10.77
CA LEU A 244 -25.70 4.10 10.32
C LEU A 244 -26.70 3.06 10.82
N ASP A 245 -27.05 3.05 12.11
CA ASP A 245 -28.04 2.12 12.67
C ASP A 245 -29.36 2.20 11.91
N LYS A 246 -29.87 3.43 11.67
CA LYS A 246 -31.11 3.64 10.90
C LYS A 246 -31.04 3.19 9.44
N LEU A 247 -29.86 3.27 8.81
CA LEU A 247 -29.66 2.80 7.43
C LEU A 247 -29.51 1.27 7.40
N ILE A 248 -28.80 0.70 8.38
CA ILE A 248 -28.64 -0.74 8.55
C ILE A 248 -29.99 -1.41 8.80
N ASP A 249 -30.84 -0.83 9.66
CA ASP A 249 -32.20 -1.32 9.94
C ASP A 249 -33.08 -1.35 8.68
N GLN A 250 -32.76 -0.54 7.66
CA GLN A 250 -33.53 -0.43 6.42
C GLN A 250 -33.03 -1.37 5.32
N ASP A 251 -31.71 -1.50 5.17
CA ASP A 251 -31.09 -2.12 4.00
C ASP A 251 -30.30 -3.42 4.31
N GLY A 252 -30.05 -3.72 5.59
CA GLY A 252 -29.25 -4.87 6.02
C GLY A 252 -27.74 -4.70 5.84
N LEU A 253 -26.93 -5.54 6.50
CA LEU A 253 -25.46 -5.47 6.49
C LEU A 253 -24.79 -6.12 5.27
N GLN A 254 -25.56 -6.76 4.39
CA GLN A 254 -25.01 -7.60 3.31
C GLN A 254 -24.20 -6.82 2.25
N THR A 255 -24.24 -5.50 2.33
CA THR A 255 -23.66 -4.57 1.37
C THR A 255 -22.32 -3.96 1.82
N LEU A 256 -21.93 -4.16 3.09
CA LEU A 256 -20.60 -3.80 3.59
C LEU A 256 -19.59 -4.93 3.26
N ASN A 257 -19.33 -5.15 1.97
CA ASN A 257 -18.19 -6.00 1.61
C ASN A 257 -16.91 -5.35 2.14
N ARG A 258 -16.05 -6.18 2.75
CA ARG A 258 -14.67 -5.80 3.08
C ARG A 258 -13.95 -5.48 1.76
N ALA A 259 -13.87 -4.19 1.43
CA ALA A 259 -12.77 -3.65 0.65
C ALA A 259 -11.55 -3.55 1.55
#